data_AF-A0A485JHD4-F1
#
_entry.id   AF-A0A485JHD4-F1
#
_cell.length_a   1.000
_cell.length_b   1.000
_cell.length_c   1.000
_cell.angle_alpha   90.00
_cell.angle_beta   90.00
_cell.angle_gamma   90.00
#
_symmetry.space_group_name_H-M   'P 1'
#
loop_
_entity.id
_entity.type
_entity.pdbx_description
1 polymer ?
#
loop_
_entity_poly.entity_id
_entity_poly.type
_entity_poly.pdbx_seq_one_letter_code
_entity_poly.pdbx_strand_id
1 'polypeptide(L)'
;MRHLYAQSREAIPELPTFEEFRKQGIFKKRDPQGHHVAYKAFREDPQANPLTTPSGKIEIYSQALADIAATWELPEGDVIDPLPIYTPGFESYQDPLNKQYPLQLTGFHYKSRVHSTYGNVDVLKAACRQEMWINPLDAQKRGINNGDKVRNL
;
A
#
# COMPACT_ATOMS: atom_id res chain seq x y z
N MET A 1 3.02 27.75 5.71
CA MET A 1 4.48 27.50 5.68
C MET A 1 5.21 27.98 6.92
N ARG A 2 5.21 29.27 7.29
CA ARG A 2 5.94 29.74 8.50
C ARG A 2 5.51 29.05 9.80
N HIS A 3 4.22 28.80 9.98
CA HIS A 3 3.68 28.10 11.16
C HIS A 3 4.23 26.67 11.30
N LEU A 4 4.12 25.85 10.25
CA LEU A 4 4.67 24.47 10.22
C LEU A 4 6.20 24.45 10.40
N TYR A 5 6.89 25.46 9.85
CA TYR A 5 8.33 25.60 10.01
C TYR A 5 8.72 25.91 11.47
N ALA A 6 7.95 26.76 12.15
CA ALA A 6 8.16 27.04 13.57
C ALA A 6 8.01 25.77 14.41
N GLN A 7 6.96 24.98 14.18
CA GLN A 7 6.77 23.67 14.83
C GLN A 7 7.93 22.70 14.54
N SER A 8 8.43 22.70 13.30
CA SER A 8 9.59 21.87 12.94
C SER A 8 10.87 22.31 13.66
N ARG A 9 11.07 23.62 13.88
CA ARG A 9 12.22 24.16 14.60
C ARG A 9 12.15 23.91 16.11
N GLU A 10 10.96 23.81 16.69
CA GLU A 10 10.78 23.33 18.07
C GLU A 10 11.27 21.88 18.22
N ALA A 11 10.94 21.01 17.27
CA ALA A 11 11.39 19.62 17.26
C ALA A 11 12.87 19.46 16.82
N ILE A 12 13.37 20.37 15.99
CA ILE A 12 14.73 20.34 15.42
C ILE A 12 15.37 21.74 15.60
N PRO A 13 15.94 22.02 16.80
CA PRO A 13 16.50 23.34 17.11
C PRO A 13 17.66 23.78 16.20
N GLU A 14 18.31 22.83 15.51
CA GLU A 14 19.38 23.08 14.54
C GLU A 14 18.88 23.66 13.20
N LEU A 15 17.56 23.65 12.95
CA LEU A 15 17.02 24.30 11.75
C LEU A 15 17.32 25.80 11.79
N PRO A 16 17.80 26.39 10.68
CA PRO A 16 18.08 27.82 10.63
C PRO A 16 16.78 28.64 10.73
N THR A 17 16.88 29.96 10.65
CA THR A 17 15.66 30.77 10.57
C THR A 17 14.90 30.45 9.26
N PHE A 18 13.59 30.72 9.22
CA PHE A 18 12.79 30.49 8.03
C PHE A 18 13.34 31.22 6.79
N GLU A 19 13.86 32.45 6.97
CA GLU A 19 14.44 33.23 5.86
C GLU A 19 15.73 32.60 5.34
N GLU A 20 16.62 32.18 6.24
CA GLU A 20 17.87 31.49 5.88
C GLU A 20 17.58 30.16 5.18
N PHE A 21 16.66 29.35 5.72
CA PHE A 21 16.24 28.11 5.08
C PHE A 21 15.66 28.35 3.70
N ARG A 22 14.78 29.34 3.54
CA ARG A 22 14.17 29.67 2.27
C ARG A 22 15.21 30.10 1.23
N LYS A 23 16.26 30.82 1.65
CA LYS A 23 17.39 31.21 0.80
C LYS A 23 18.30 30.03 0.45
N GLN A 24 18.52 29.11 1.39
CA GLN A 24 19.38 27.94 1.23
C GLN A 24 18.70 26.81 0.42
N GLY A 25 17.38 26.67 0.51
CA GLY A 25 16.55 25.67 -0.17
C GLY A 25 16.60 24.25 0.41
N ILE A 26 17.66 23.90 1.14
CA ILE A 26 17.84 22.56 1.74
C ILE A 26 18.58 22.63 3.07
N PHE A 27 18.11 21.87 4.06
CA PHE A 27 18.82 21.57 5.30
C PHE A 27 19.16 20.09 5.30
N LYS A 28 20.43 19.74 5.49
CA LYS A 28 20.89 18.34 5.53
C LYS A 28 21.31 17.98 6.93
N LYS A 29 20.71 16.92 7.48
CA LYS A 29 21.09 16.33 8.76
C LYS A 29 21.38 14.86 8.57
N ARG A 30 22.52 14.40 9.08
CA ARG A 30 22.80 12.97 9.20
C ARG A 30 22.12 12.46 10.45
N ASP A 31 21.44 11.33 10.36
CA ASP A 31 20.86 10.69 11.53
C ASP A 31 21.97 10.34 12.53
N PRO A 32 21.96 10.93 13.74
CA PRO A 32 22.98 10.64 14.75
C PRO A 32 22.88 9.21 15.30
N GLN A 33 21.71 8.57 15.20
CA GLN A 33 21.48 7.21 15.71
C GLN A 33 21.94 6.12 14.73
N GLY A 34 22.26 6.48 13.49
CA GLY A 34 22.80 5.56 12.50
C GLY A 34 21.77 4.54 12.01
N HIS A 35 22.18 3.27 11.90
CA HIS A 35 21.31 2.24 11.33
C HIS A 35 20.30 1.74 12.37
N HIS A 36 19.01 1.84 12.04
CA HIS A 36 17.93 1.35 12.88
C HIS A 36 17.56 -0.10 12.54
N VAL A 37 17.48 -0.97 13.56
CA VAL A 37 17.00 -2.36 13.44
C VAL A 37 15.61 -2.45 14.06
N ALA A 38 14.59 -2.64 13.22
CA ALA A 38 13.20 -2.73 13.67
C ALA A 38 12.99 -3.87 14.67
N TYR A 39 12.19 -3.61 15.71
CA TYR A 39 11.81 -4.57 16.78
C TYR A 39 12.97 -5.15 17.60
N LYS A 40 14.19 -4.61 17.49
CA LYS A 40 15.35 -5.11 18.25
C LYS A 40 15.09 -5.14 19.76
N ALA A 41 14.62 -4.03 20.34
CA ALA A 41 14.38 -3.93 21.77
C ALA A 41 13.30 -4.91 22.26
N PHE A 42 12.20 -5.06 21.52
CA PHE A 42 11.17 -6.07 21.81
C PHE A 42 11.72 -7.50 21.72
N ARG A 43 12.60 -7.78 20.76
CA ARG A 43 13.24 -9.10 20.64
C ARG A 43 14.22 -9.38 21.78
N GLU A 44 14.96 -8.37 22.23
CA GLU A 44 15.94 -8.49 23.32
C GLU A 44 15.26 -8.63 24.68
N ASP A 45 14.24 -7.82 24.96
CA ASP A 45 13.43 -7.91 26.17
C ASP A 45 11.98 -7.47 25.90
N PRO A 46 11.06 -8.42 25.63
CA PRO A 46 9.67 -8.12 25.32
C PRO A 46 8.85 -7.69 26.54
N GLN A 47 9.32 -7.95 27.77
CA GLN A 47 8.62 -7.51 28.98
C GLN A 47 8.92 -6.04 29.26
N ALA A 48 10.18 -5.62 29.08
CA ALA A 48 10.58 -4.22 29.22
C ALA A 48 10.17 -3.36 28.02
N ASN A 49 10.03 -3.95 26.83
CA ASN A 49 9.71 -3.23 25.59
C ASN A 49 8.49 -3.84 24.88
N PRO A 50 7.31 -3.89 25.52
CA PRO A 50 6.13 -4.51 24.94
C PRO A 50 5.65 -3.79 23.68
N LEU A 51 4.98 -4.52 22.77
CA LEU A 51 4.29 -3.92 21.64
C LEU A 51 3.05 -3.14 22.11
N THR A 52 2.48 -2.31 21.24
CA THR A 52 1.27 -1.52 21.53
C THR A 52 -0.03 -2.33 21.42
N THR A 53 0.05 -3.65 21.43
CA THR A 53 -1.11 -4.56 21.45
C THR A 53 -1.61 -4.75 22.87
N PRO A 54 -2.88 -5.16 23.08
CA PRO A 54 -3.43 -5.40 24.42
C PRO A 54 -2.59 -6.36 25.28
N SER A 55 -2.04 -7.43 24.69
CA SER A 55 -1.17 -8.38 25.38
C SER A 55 0.31 -7.95 25.49
N GLY A 56 0.71 -6.86 24.83
CA GLY A 56 2.11 -6.45 24.69
C GLY A 56 2.92 -7.34 23.74
N LYS A 57 2.29 -8.28 23.03
CA LYS A 57 2.94 -9.28 22.17
C LYS A 57 2.44 -9.23 20.73
N ILE A 58 3.04 -10.02 19.85
CA ILE A 58 2.45 -10.35 18.56
C ILE A 58 1.26 -11.27 18.81
N GLU A 59 0.06 -10.79 18.51
CA GLU A 59 -1.19 -11.51 18.73
C GLU A 59 -1.53 -12.36 17.50
N ILE A 60 -1.29 -13.67 17.59
CA ILE A 60 -1.72 -14.63 16.56
C ILE A 60 -3.25 -14.70 16.53
N TYR A 61 -3.86 -14.72 17.71
CA TYR A 61 -5.30 -14.57 17.92
C TYR A 61 -5.58 -13.17 18.44
N SER A 62 -6.47 -12.41 17.80
CA SER A 62 -6.85 -11.07 18.24
C SER A 62 -8.24 -11.05 18.87
N GLN A 63 -8.29 -10.82 20.19
CA GLN A 63 -9.57 -10.65 20.89
C GLN A 63 -10.36 -9.45 20.36
N ALA A 64 -9.67 -8.35 20.01
CA ALA A 64 -10.33 -7.18 19.44
C ALA A 64 -11.05 -7.49 18.11
N LEU A 65 -10.45 -8.34 17.25
CA LEU A 65 -11.13 -8.80 16.03
C LEU A 65 -12.27 -9.77 16.33
N ALA A 66 -12.16 -10.61 17.37
CA ALA A 66 -13.26 -11.47 17.81
C ALA A 66 -14.48 -10.65 18.26
N ASP A 67 -14.25 -9.57 19.02
CA ASP A 67 -15.30 -8.68 19.49
C ASP A 67 -15.98 -7.95 18.32
N ILE A 68 -15.19 -7.48 17.35
CA ILE A 68 -15.72 -6.88 16.11
C ILE A 68 -16.57 -7.91 15.34
N ALA A 69 -16.04 -9.12 15.11
CA ALA A 69 -16.75 -10.18 14.40
C ALA A 69 -18.07 -10.58 15.08
N ALA A 70 -18.14 -10.47 16.42
CA ALA A 70 -19.35 -10.78 17.18
C ALA A 70 -20.40 -9.66 17.21
N THR A 71 -20.00 -8.41 16.93
CA THR A 71 -20.85 -7.23 17.15
C THR A 71 -21.18 -6.46 15.88
N TRP A 72 -20.37 -6.56 14.84
CA TRP A 72 -20.59 -5.84 13.59
C TRP A 72 -21.47 -6.67 12.65
N GLU A 73 -22.48 -6.02 12.08
CA GLU A 73 -23.20 -6.56 10.93
C GLU A 73 -22.38 -6.30 9.67
N LEU A 74 -21.91 -7.37 9.02
CA LEU A 74 -21.10 -7.28 7.81
C LEU A 74 -21.96 -7.56 6.56
N PRO A 75 -21.63 -6.94 5.41
CA PRO A 75 -22.19 -7.35 4.12
C PRO A 75 -21.98 -8.84 3.85
N GLU A 76 -22.87 -9.42 3.05
CA GLU A 76 -22.74 -10.82 2.63
C GLU A 76 -21.39 -11.06 1.92
N GLY A 77 -20.63 -12.05 2.39
CA GLY A 77 -19.32 -12.41 1.85
C GLY A 77 -18.13 -11.74 2.54
N ASP A 78 -18.33 -10.69 3.32
CA ASP A 78 -17.29 -10.08 4.14
C ASP A 78 -17.07 -10.89 5.43
N VAL A 79 -15.81 -11.09 5.80
CA VAL A 79 -15.43 -11.91 6.96
C VAL A 79 -14.36 -11.19 7.77
N ILE A 80 -14.58 -11.10 9.08
CA ILE A 80 -13.58 -10.72 10.07
C ILE A 80 -13.42 -11.93 10.99
N ASP A 81 -12.19 -12.43 11.09
CA ASP A 81 -11.85 -13.58 11.94
C ASP A 81 -10.69 -13.19 12.87
N PRO A 82 -10.70 -13.61 14.15
CA PRO A 82 -9.61 -13.35 15.07
C PRO A 82 -8.32 -14.09 14.74
N LEU A 83 -8.35 -15.08 13.83
CA LEU A 83 -7.20 -15.78 13.28
C LEU A 83 -7.06 -15.51 11.78
N PRO A 84 -5.85 -15.66 11.23
CA PRO A 84 -5.67 -15.68 9.78
C PRO A 84 -6.37 -16.89 9.17
N ILE A 85 -7.40 -16.65 8.37
CA ILE A 85 -8.12 -17.67 7.61
C ILE A 85 -8.05 -17.40 6.11
N TYR A 86 -8.31 -18.42 5.30
CA TYR A 86 -8.58 -18.23 3.89
C TYR A 86 -10.02 -17.78 3.71
N THR A 87 -10.20 -16.64 3.05
CA THR A 87 -11.48 -16.22 2.46
C THR A 87 -11.26 -15.99 0.97
N PRO A 88 -12.06 -16.61 0.08
CA PRO A 88 -11.92 -16.37 -1.35
C PRO A 88 -12.30 -14.93 -1.73
N GLY A 89 -13.21 -14.30 -0.98
CA GLY A 89 -13.79 -13.00 -1.31
C GLY A 89 -14.78 -13.05 -2.49
N PHE A 90 -15.44 -11.93 -2.75
CA PHE A 90 -16.33 -11.76 -3.90
C PHE A 90 -15.54 -11.75 -5.21
N GLU A 91 -16.14 -12.20 -6.31
CA GLU A 91 -15.56 -12.19 -7.66
C GLU A 91 -14.18 -12.86 -7.76
N SER A 92 -13.87 -13.73 -6.82
CA SER A 92 -12.63 -14.49 -6.81
C SER A 92 -12.55 -15.45 -8.00
N TYR A 93 -11.39 -16.04 -8.24
CA TYR A 93 -11.26 -17.07 -9.28
C TYR A 93 -12.13 -18.32 -9.00
N GLN A 94 -12.58 -18.52 -7.76
CA GLN A 94 -13.46 -19.63 -7.37
C GLN A 94 -14.95 -19.27 -7.48
N ASP A 95 -15.26 -17.98 -7.68
CA ASP A 95 -16.63 -17.49 -7.78
C ASP A 95 -17.35 -18.10 -9.01
N PRO A 96 -18.60 -18.58 -8.89
CA PRO A 96 -19.39 -19.03 -10.04
C PRO A 96 -19.46 -18.03 -11.19
N LEU A 97 -19.33 -16.72 -10.90
CA LEU A 97 -19.30 -15.64 -11.86
C LEU A 97 -18.12 -15.74 -12.84
N ASN A 98 -17.04 -16.45 -12.49
CA ASN A 98 -15.92 -16.77 -13.38
C ASN A 98 -16.39 -17.48 -14.68
N LYS A 99 -17.49 -18.24 -14.62
CA LYS A 99 -18.08 -18.87 -15.83
C LYS A 99 -18.55 -17.83 -16.85
N GLN A 100 -18.98 -16.66 -16.39
CA GLN A 100 -19.42 -15.54 -17.22
C GLN A 100 -18.26 -14.58 -17.53
N TYR A 101 -17.44 -14.27 -16.52
CA TYR A 101 -16.30 -13.35 -16.61
C TYR A 101 -14.99 -14.08 -16.26
N PRO A 102 -14.37 -14.77 -17.24
CA PRO A 102 -13.29 -15.71 -16.96
C PRO A 102 -11.90 -15.10 -16.76
N LEU A 103 -11.78 -13.78 -16.77
CA LEU A 103 -10.52 -13.07 -16.63
C LEU A 103 -10.54 -12.19 -15.39
N GLN A 104 -9.51 -12.32 -14.56
CA GLN A 104 -9.30 -11.47 -13.39
C GLN A 104 -8.52 -10.22 -13.79
N LEU A 105 -9.03 -9.04 -13.40
CA LEU A 105 -8.39 -7.76 -13.71
C LEU A 105 -7.54 -7.29 -12.52
N THR A 106 -6.22 -7.26 -12.69
CA THR A 106 -5.30 -6.77 -11.67
C THR A 106 -4.80 -5.36 -11.99
N GLY A 107 -5.13 -4.39 -11.14
CA GLY A 107 -4.63 -3.01 -11.23
C GLY A 107 -3.31 -2.83 -10.48
N PHE A 108 -2.17 -2.94 -11.18
CA PHE A 108 -0.86 -2.67 -10.60
C PHE A 108 -0.45 -1.20 -10.75
N HIS A 109 0.43 -0.73 -9.86
CA HIS A 109 1.01 0.61 -10.00
C HIS A 109 1.83 0.73 -11.28
N TYR A 110 1.44 1.69 -12.12
CA TYR A 110 1.99 1.84 -13.46
C TYR A 110 3.34 2.55 -13.45
N LYS A 111 4.31 2.03 -14.22
CA LYS A 111 5.70 2.47 -14.18
C LYS A 111 5.91 3.96 -14.52
N SER A 112 5.07 4.53 -15.37
CA SER A 112 5.27 5.88 -15.91
C SER A 112 4.63 7.01 -15.10
N ARG A 113 3.98 6.69 -13.97
CA ARG A 113 3.19 7.67 -13.21
C ARG A 113 3.08 7.30 -11.74
N VAL A 114 2.76 8.29 -10.92
CA VAL A 114 2.41 8.10 -9.51
C VAL A 114 0.91 8.32 -9.39
N HIS A 115 0.16 7.22 -9.33
CA HIS A 115 -1.30 7.22 -9.45
C HIS A 115 -1.76 7.89 -10.75
N SER A 116 -2.46 9.02 -10.69
CA SER A 116 -2.86 9.83 -11.85
C SER A 116 -1.85 10.91 -12.22
N THR A 117 -0.92 11.25 -11.32
CA THR A 117 0.07 12.30 -11.53
C THR A 117 1.03 11.91 -12.65
N TYR A 118 1.31 12.84 -13.56
CA TYR A 118 2.09 12.63 -14.79
C TYR A 118 1.39 11.82 -15.89
N GLY A 119 0.16 11.36 -15.65
CA GLY A 119 -0.67 10.71 -16.67
C GLY A 119 -1.04 11.61 -17.85
N ASN A 120 -0.70 12.90 -17.81
CA ASN A 120 -0.88 13.89 -18.89
C ASN A 120 0.44 14.24 -19.62
N VAL A 121 1.57 13.65 -19.25
CA VAL A 121 2.88 13.98 -19.84
C VAL A 121 3.15 13.08 -21.04
N ASP A 122 3.14 13.65 -22.24
CA ASP A 122 3.18 12.87 -23.49
C ASP A 122 4.46 12.07 -23.67
N VAL A 123 5.62 12.62 -23.30
CA VAL A 123 6.89 11.88 -23.40
C VAL A 123 6.91 10.64 -22.51
N LEU A 124 6.28 10.69 -21.32
CA LEU A 124 6.20 9.55 -20.41
C LEU A 124 5.20 8.50 -20.91
N LYS A 125 4.05 8.94 -21.46
CA LYS A 125 3.09 8.04 -22.13
C LYS A 125 3.70 7.34 -23.33
N ALA A 126 4.54 8.03 -24.09
CA ALA A 126 5.20 7.47 -25.26
C ALA A 126 6.28 6.45 -24.87
N ALA A 127 7.06 6.74 -23.82
CA ALA A 127 8.13 5.87 -23.33
C ALA A 127 7.60 4.59 -22.68
N CYS A 128 6.45 4.66 -22.01
CA CYS A 128 5.80 3.49 -21.43
C CYS A 128 4.30 3.64 -21.66
N ARG A 129 3.80 2.92 -22.67
CA ARG A 129 2.39 2.94 -23.05
C ARG A 129 1.59 2.06 -22.10
N GLN A 130 0.49 2.60 -21.58
CA GLN A 130 -0.40 1.80 -20.76
C GLN A 130 -1.11 0.79 -21.65
N GLU A 131 -0.86 -0.49 -21.37
CA GLU A 131 -1.33 -1.62 -22.15
C GLU A 131 -1.95 -2.64 -21.20
N MET A 132 -2.91 -3.40 -21.70
CA MET A 132 -3.38 -4.59 -21.01
C MET A 132 -2.37 -5.70 -21.21
N TRP A 133 -1.98 -6.34 -20.10
CA TRP A 133 -1.12 -7.51 -20.16
C TRP A 133 -1.99 -8.74 -19.98
N ILE A 134 -1.86 -9.69 -20.91
CA ILE A 134 -2.64 -10.92 -20.95
C ILE A 134 -1.70 -12.09 -21.20
N ASN A 135 -1.99 -13.24 -20.57
CA ASN A 135 -1.24 -14.46 -20.82
C ASN A 135 -1.38 -14.89 -22.30
N PRO A 136 -0.32 -15.34 -22.98
CA PRO A 136 -0.41 -15.77 -24.37
C PRO A 136 -1.47 -16.83 -24.65
N LEU A 137 -1.73 -17.76 -23.71
CA LEU A 137 -2.76 -18.79 -23.85
C LEU A 137 -4.17 -18.18 -23.88
N ASP A 138 -4.41 -17.16 -23.07
CA ASP A 138 -5.70 -16.47 -23.02
C ASP A 138 -5.89 -15.51 -24.19
N ALA A 139 -4.81 -14.89 -24.65
CA ALA A 139 -4.79 -14.06 -25.85
C ALA A 139 -5.08 -14.88 -27.10
N GLN A 140 -4.42 -16.03 -27.27
CA GLN A 140 -4.60 -16.93 -28.41
C GLN A 140 -6.03 -17.43 -28.51
N LYS A 141 -6.64 -17.87 -27.40
CA LYS A 141 -8.05 -18.30 -27.35
C LYS A 141 -9.04 -17.20 -27.80
N ARG A 142 -8.63 -15.94 -27.69
CA ARG A 142 -9.44 -14.76 -28.01
C ARG A 142 -9.01 -14.07 -29.32
N GLY A 143 -8.02 -14.61 -30.02
CA GLY A 143 -7.47 -14.02 -31.25
C GLY A 143 -6.81 -12.65 -31.05
N ILE A 144 -6.29 -12.37 -29.84
CA ILE A 144 -5.64 -11.09 -29.50
C ILE A 144 -4.15 -11.19 -29.81
N ASN A 145 -3.65 -10.23 -30.58
CA ASN A 145 -2.23 -10.04 -30.88
C ASN A 145 -1.68 -8.79 -30.20
N ASN A 146 -0.36 -8.70 -30.14
CA ASN A 146 0.31 -7.53 -29.59
C ASN A 146 -0.03 -6.27 -30.40
N GLY A 147 -0.42 -5.19 -29.70
CA GLY A 147 -0.82 -3.93 -30.31
C GLY A 147 -2.29 -3.84 -30.74
N ASP A 148 -3.06 -4.93 -30.61
CA ASP A 148 -4.49 -4.90 -30.89
C ASP A 148 -5.23 -3.96 -29.92
N LYS A 149 -6.19 -3.22 -30.47
CA LYS A 149 -7.15 -2.48 -29.64
C LYS A 149 -8.17 -3.46 -29.10
N VAL A 150 -8.13 -3.67 -27.79
CA VAL A 150 -9.09 -4.50 -27.07
C VAL A 150 -10.12 -3.62 -26.35
N ARG A 151 -11.32 -4.14 -26.15
CA ARG A 151 -12.34 -3.55 -25.28
C ARG A 151 -12.66 -4.56 -24.19
N ASN A 152 -12.55 -4.12 -22.94
CA ASN A 152 -13.12 -4.86 -21.82
C ASN A 152 -14.63 -4.57 -21.77
N LEU A 153 -15.46 -5.61 -21.74
CA LEU A 153 -16.91 -5.51 -21.56
C LEU A 153 -17.26 -5.93 -20.14
#